data_AF-A0A0J8QPU5-F1
#
_entry.id   AF-A0A0J8QPU5-F1
#
_cell.length_a   1.000
_cell.length_b   1.000
_cell.length_c   1.000
_cell.angle_alpha   90.00
_cell.angle_beta   90.00
_cell.angle_gamma   90.00
#
_symmetry.space_group_name_H-M   'P 1'
#
loop_
_entity.id
_entity.type
_entity.pdbx_description
1 polymer ?
#
loop_
_entity_poly.entity_id
_entity_poly.type
_entity_poly.pdbx_seq_one_letter_code
_entity_poly.pdbx_strand_id
1 'polypeptide(L)'
;MTAHLSQDEFFTHLTALLTNQSTSLRGSVFLTQKLLPAPPPDRSTTTTTTQTTASAEAPSSAERTTTTTTFQPNQSAVLIRASNGRHKTAKVKASTIVQPEELEAFYARYAELCKAGMVGLKKRDRSAKKKGKAKGKVAKG
;
A
#
# COMPACT_ATOMS: atom_id res chain seq x y z
N MET A 1 16.89 3.36 15.13
CA MET A 1 15.67 3.42 14.29
C MET A 1 16.13 3.36 12.85
N THR A 2 15.63 2.43 12.02
CA THR A 2 16.03 2.37 10.60
C THR A 2 15.50 3.60 9.90
N ALA A 3 16.39 4.39 9.30
CA ALA A 3 16.00 5.54 8.48
C ALA A 3 15.06 5.09 7.34
N HIS A 4 14.07 5.92 7.04
CA HIS A 4 13.19 5.69 5.90
C HIS A 4 13.93 6.08 4.62
N LEU A 5 13.95 5.17 3.66
CA LEU A 5 14.54 5.38 2.34
C LEU A 5 13.61 6.27 1.51
N SER A 6 14.19 6.92 0.50
CA SER A 6 13.40 7.53 -0.56
C SER A 6 12.63 6.46 -1.36
N GLN A 7 11.60 6.89 -2.10
CA GLN A 7 10.76 5.97 -2.87
C GLN A 7 11.57 5.22 -3.96
N ASP A 8 12.50 5.90 -4.62
CA ASP A 8 13.34 5.32 -5.68
C ASP A 8 14.37 4.33 -5.12
N GLU A 9 15.01 4.65 -3.99
CA GLU A 9 15.90 3.73 -3.28
C GLU A 9 15.13 2.50 -2.77
N PHE A 10 13.91 2.69 -2.27
CA PHE A 10 13.04 1.60 -1.84
C PHE A 10 12.73 0.65 -3.01
N PHE A 11 12.41 1.16 -4.19
CA PHE A 11 12.14 0.34 -5.36
C PHE A 11 13.39 -0.37 -5.89
N THR A 12 14.55 0.28 -5.82
CA THR A 12 15.85 -0.35 -6.14
C THR A 12 16.11 -1.54 -5.21
N HIS A 13 15.91 -1.35 -3.90
CA HIS A 13 16.02 -2.42 -2.91
C HIS A 13 15.01 -3.54 -3.14
N LEU A 14 13.75 -3.20 -3.43
CA LEU A 14 12.69 -4.18 -3.67
C LEU A 14 12.98 -5.03 -4.90
N THR A 15 13.49 -4.41 -5.98
CA THR A 15 13.89 -5.10 -7.21
C THR A 15 15.02 -6.10 -6.93
N ALA A 16 16.07 -5.66 -6.25
CA ALA A 16 17.17 -6.55 -5.85
C ALA A 16 16.67 -7.70 -4.97
N LEU A 17 15.72 -7.45 -4.07
CA LEU A 17 15.15 -8.46 -3.19
C LEU A 17 14.33 -9.50 -3.98
N LEU A 18 13.46 -9.05 -4.89
CA LEU A 18 12.67 -9.93 -5.76
C LEU A 18 13.56 -10.81 -6.65
N THR A 19 14.59 -10.24 -7.28
CA THR A 19 15.52 -10.99 -8.13
C THR A 19 16.30 -12.04 -7.32
N ASN A 20 16.88 -11.66 -6.18
CA ASN A 20 17.62 -12.59 -5.32
C ASN A 20 16.75 -13.73 -4.79
N GLN A 21 15.50 -13.45 -4.42
CA GLN A 21 14.59 -14.48 -3.93
C GLN A 21 14.07 -15.41 -5.04
N SER A 22 13.88 -14.89 -6.25
CA SER A 22 13.45 -15.68 -7.40
C SER A 22 14.53 -16.65 -7.90
N THR A 23 15.81 -16.29 -7.80
CA THR A 23 16.91 -17.09 -8.38
C THR A 23 17.62 -17.98 -7.37
N SER A 24 17.85 -17.50 -6.14
CA SER A 24 18.87 -18.10 -5.26
C SER A 24 18.34 -18.74 -3.98
N LEU A 25 17.21 -18.27 -3.43
CA LEU A 25 16.86 -18.55 -2.03
C LEU A 25 15.52 -19.21 -1.79
N ARG A 26 14.66 -19.37 -2.81
CA ARG A 26 13.32 -19.98 -2.66
C ARG A 26 12.60 -19.44 -1.41
N GLY A 27 12.53 -18.11 -1.29
CA GLY A 27 11.95 -17.44 -0.12
C GLY A 27 10.79 -16.52 -0.48
N SER A 28 10.05 -16.12 0.55
CA SER A 28 8.96 -15.16 0.43
C SER A 28 9.46 -13.74 0.65
N VAL A 29 8.97 -12.82 -0.17
CA VAL A 29 9.09 -11.38 0.06
C VAL A 29 7.86 -10.91 0.82
N PHE A 30 8.07 -10.29 1.97
CA PHE A 30 7.00 -9.73 2.79
C PHE A 30 6.96 -8.23 2.58
N LEU A 31 5.79 -7.73 2.20
CA LEU A 31 5.48 -6.30 2.17
C LEU A 31 4.41 -6.02 3.23
N THR A 32 4.71 -5.15 4.18
CA THR A 32 3.77 -4.75 5.23
C THR A 32 3.46 -3.27 5.13
N GLN A 33 2.20 -2.92 5.40
CA GLN A 33 1.69 -1.57 5.33
C GLN A 33 1.14 -1.20 6.69
N LYS A 34 1.55 -0.06 7.23
CA LYS A 34 1.03 0.48 8.48
C LYS A 34 0.61 1.93 8.24
N LEU A 35 -0.67 2.22 8.45
CA LEU A 35 -1.15 3.60 8.46
C LEU A 35 -0.48 4.35 9.60
N LEU A 36 0.12 5.50 9.31
CA LEU A 36 0.67 6.37 10.34
C LEU A 36 -0.46 7.26 10.86
N PRO A 37 -0.57 7.45 12.19
CA PRO A 37 -1.50 8.42 12.75
C PRO A 37 -1.22 9.78 12.12
N ALA A 38 -2.28 10.48 11.68
CA ALA A 38 -2.14 11.89 11.38
C ALA A 38 -1.64 12.60 12.65
N PRO A 39 -0.67 13.52 12.55
CA PRO A 39 -0.26 14.29 13.72
C PRO A 39 -1.50 15.00 14.30
N PRO A 40 -1.68 15.00 15.63
CA PRO A 40 -2.77 15.74 16.24
C PRO A 40 -2.69 17.22 15.83
N PRO A 41 -3.83 17.92 15.71
CA PRO A 41 -3.85 19.35 15.42
C PRO A 41 -3.40 20.15 16.66
N ASP A 42 -2.17 19.95 17.14
CA ASP A 42 -1.55 20.84 18.11
C ASP A 42 -0.79 21.94 17.35
N ARG A 43 -1.50 23.06 17.19
CA ARG A 43 -0.97 24.43 17.30
C ARG A 43 0.49 24.61 16.88
N SER A 44 0.75 24.74 15.57
CA SER A 44 1.70 25.70 14.97
C SER A 44 1.97 25.37 13.49
N THR A 45 0.96 25.49 12.64
CA THR A 45 1.17 25.95 11.26
C THR A 45 -0.01 26.82 10.90
N THR A 46 0.18 28.13 11.05
CA THR A 46 -0.69 29.16 10.52
C THR A 46 -0.65 29.06 8.99
N THR A 47 -1.46 28.18 8.40
CA THR A 47 -1.95 28.40 7.04
C THR A 47 -3.26 29.15 7.18
N THR A 48 -3.15 30.48 7.23
CA THR A 48 -4.24 31.41 7.04
C THR A 48 -4.97 31.06 5.75
N THR A 49 -6.08 30.34 5.86
CA THR A 49 -7.16 30.41 4.86
C THR A 49 -8.33 31.06 5.58
N THR A 50 -8.39 32.38 5.43
CA THR A 50 -9.53 33.21 5.80
C THR A 50 -10.77 32.68 5.09
N GLN A 51 -11.63 31.97 5.82
CA GLN A 51 -13.06 31.93 5.52
C GLN A 51 -13.80 32.57 6.68
N THR A 52 -14.10 33.85 6.46
CA THR A 52 -15.04 34.65 7.24
C THR A 52 -16.44 34.09 7.05
N THR A 53 -17.05 33.58 8.12
CA THR A 53 -18.50 33.62 8.29
C THR A 53 -18.80 33.87 9.76
N ALA A 54 -19.48 34.99 10.00
CA ALA A 54 -19.84 35.54 11.29
C ALA A 54 -21.11 34.91 11.89
N SER A 55 -21.35 35.23 13.16
CA SER A 55 -22.54 35.01 14.02
C SER A 55 -22.55 33.70 14.81
N ALA A 56 -23.04 33.59 16.04
CA ALA A 56 -23.23 34.47 17.21
C ALA A 56 -23.82 33.54 18.30
N GLU A 57 -23.51 33.82 19.57
CA GLU A 57 -24.20 33.38 20.81
C GLU A 57 -24.17 31.91 21.29
N ALA A 58 -23.90 31.76 22.60
CA ALA A 58 -23.94 30.55 23.42
C ALA A 58 -25.17 30.62 24.37
N PRO A 59 -25.37 29.76 25.41
CA PRO A 59 -25.00 28.35 25.65
C PRO A 59 -26.21 27.48 26.11
N SER A 60 -26.15 26.15 26.10
CA SER A 60 -26.62 25.26 27.21
C SER A 60 -26.79 23.78 26.81
N SER A 61 -26.63 22.95 27.85
CA SER A 61 -27.13 21.59 28.00
C SER A 61 -26.16 20.43 27.72
N ALA A 62 -26.19 19.49 28.65
CA ALA A 62 -25.24 18.43 28.87
C ALA A 62 -25.23 17.42 27.72
N GLU A 63 -24.07 17.24 27.10
CA GLU A 63 -23.87 16.16 26.14
C GLU A 63 -22.79 15.18 26.60
N ARG A 64 -23.26 13.96 26.80
CA ARG A 64 -22.55 12.71 26.93
C ARG A 64 -21.33 12.69 26.01
N THR A 65 -20.14 12.56 26.58
CA THR A 65 -18.88 12.41 25.85
C THR A 65 -18.85 11.05 25.14
N THR A 66 -19.63 10.90 24.08
CA THR A 66 -19.37 9.87 23.08
C THR A 66 -18.16 10.36 22.31
N THR A 67 -16.99 9.83 22.65
CA THR A 67 -15.78 9.92 21.82
C THR A 67 -16.03 9.12 20.54
N THR A 68 -16.90 9.64 19.69
CA THR A 68 -16.98 9.24 18.30
C THR A 68 -15.68 9.72 17.69
N THR A 69 -14.67 8.84 17.64
CA THR A 69 -13.47 9.04 16.84
C THR A 69 -13.93 9.08 15.39
N THR A 70 -14.34 10.27 14.96
CA THR A 70 -14.57 10.60 13.57
C THR A 70 -13.23 10.43 12.88
N PHE A 71 -13.08 9.30 12.17
CA PHE A 71 -12.00 9.10 11.21
C PHE A 71 -12.16 10.21 10.17
N GLN A 72 -11.46 11.33 10.40
CA GLN A 72 -11.31 12.32 9.36
C GLN A 72 -10.57 11.63 8.21
N PRO A 73 -11.12 11.58 6.99
CA PRO A 73 -10.49 10.95 5.83
C PRO A 73 -9.34 11.78 5.27
N ASN A 74 -8.61 12.52 6.12
CA ASN A 74 -7.57 13.44 5.73
C ASN A 74 -6.18 12.81 5.94
N GLN A 75 -5.69 12.25 4.84
CA GLN A 75 -4.27 12.29 4.48
C GLN A 75 -3.27 11.64 5.44
N SER A 76 -3.57 10.46 5.97
CA SER A 76 -2.58 9.71 6.75
C SER A 76 -1.54 9.06 5.82
N ALA A 77 -0.28 9.39 6.01
CA ALA A 77 0.82 8.75 5.31
C ALA A 77 0.90 7.25 5.66
N VAL A 78 1.35 6.44 4.70
CA VAL A 78 1.47 4.98 4.87
C VAL A 78 2.94 4.61 4.99
N LEU A 79 3.30 3.91 6.07
CA LEU A 79 4.61 3.29 6.21
C LEU A 79 4.60 1.91 5.53
N ILE A 80 5.40 1.77 4.48
CA ILE A 80 5.56 0.53 3.73
C ILE A 80 6.91 -0.09 4.07
N ARG A 81 6.93 -1.38 4.38
CA ARG A 81 8.15 -2.13 4.71
C ARG A 81 8.27 -3.36 3.84
N ALA A 82 9.43 -3.57 3.24
CA ALA A 82 9.78 -4.77 2.49
C ALA A 82 10.86 -5.57 3.23
N SER A 83 10.71 -6.90 3.28
CA SER A 83 11.71 -7.77 3.90
C SER A 83 11.72 -9.17 3.27
N ASN A 84 12.88 -9.83 3.27
CA ASN A 84 13.06 -11.22 2.82
C ASN A 84 12.67 -12.26 3.88
N GLY A 85 11.85 -11.87 4.87
CA GLY A 85 11.38 -12.76 5.92
C GLY A 85 12.39 -12.94 7.07
N ARG A 86 12.42 -14.14 7.64
CA ARG A 86 13.14 -14.43 8.89
C ARG A 86 14.46 -15.17 8.58
N HIS A 87 15.35 -14.53 7.83
CA HIS A 87 16.74 -15.01 7.69
C HIS A 87 17.55 -14.56 8.91
N LYS A 88 18.18 -15.50 9.62
CA LYS A 88 18.94 -15.20 10.86
C LYS A 88 20.24 -14.41 10.59
N THR A 89 20.80 -14.53 9.40
CA THR A 89 22.13 -14.00 9.04
C THR A 89 22.11 -12.91 7.96
N ALA A 90 21.04 -12.78 7.18
CA ALA A 90 20.97 -11.87 6.02
C ALA A 90 19.60 -11.19 5.94
N LYS A 91 19.14 -10.60 7.04
CA LYS A 91 17.84 -9.95 7.11
C LYS A 91 17.87 -8.59 6.43
N VAL A 92 17.34 -8.53 5.22
CA VAL A 92 17.18 -7.25 4.51
C VAL A 92 15.84 -6.65 4.88
N LYS A 93 15.85 -5.38 5.26
CA LYS A 93 14.65 -4.58 5.53
C LYS A 93 14.81 -3.22 4.85
N ALA A 94 13.86 -2.88 4.00
CA ALA A 94 13.71 -1.55 3.43
C ALA A 94 12.37 -0.96 3.90
N SER A 95 12.32 0.35 4.13
CA SER A 95 11.06 1.01 4.47
C SER A 95 10.99 2.40 3.88
N THR A 96 9.82 2.77 3.38
CA THR A 96 9.51 4.10 2.85
C THR A 96 8.21 4.61 3.45
N ILE A 97 8.09 5.92 3.59
CA ILE A 97 6.82 6.58 3.91
C ILE A 97 6.23 7.07 2.59
N VAL A 98 4.94 6.82 2.37
CA VAL A 98 4.23 7.22 1.16
C VAL A 98 3.10 8.16 1.55
N GLN A 99 3.09 9.34 0.94
CA GLN A 99 2.01 10.30 1.11
C GLN A 99 0.75 9.83 0.38
N PRO A 100 -0.45 10.22 0.85
CA PRO A 100 -1.71 9.83 0.21
C PRO A 100 -1.79 10.24 -1.26
N GLU A 101 -1.20 11.37 -1.62
CA GLU A 101 -1.17 11.93 -2.99
C GLU A 101 -0.32 11.09 -3.94
N GLU A 102 0.74 10.47 -3.43
CA GLU A 102 1.68 9.65 -4.21
C GLU A 102 1.33 8.16 -4.16
N LEU A 103 0.30 7.77 -3.40
CA LEU A 103 -0.02 6.38 -3.11
C LEU A 103 -0.43 5.61 -4.37
N GLU A 104 -1.20 6.23 -5.25
CA GLU A 104 -1.62 5.64 -6.52
C GLU A 104 -0.41 5.40 -7.44
N ALA A 105 0.44 6.42 -7.61
CA ALA A 105 1.67 6.33 -8.40
C ALA A 105 2.63 5.27 -7.85
N PHE A 106 2.75 5.17 -6.51
CA PHE A 106 3.54 4.14 -5.84
C PHE A 106 3.06 2.74 -6.20
N TYR A 107 1.76 2.46 -6.11
CA TYR A 107 1.25 1.12 -6.41
C TYR A 107 1.27 0.78 -7.90
N ALA A 108 1.17 1.78 -8.78
CA ALA A 108 1.38 1.58 -10.22
C ALA A 108 2.81 1.05 -10.50
N ARG A 109 3.84 1.74 -9.99
CA ARG A 109 5.24 1.30 -10.10
C ARG A 109 5.49 -0.05 -9.43
N TYR A 110 4.93 -0.25 -8.24
CA TYR A 110 5.01 -1.54 -7.52
C TYR A 110 4.42 -2.69 -8.34
N ALA A 111 3.28 -2.48 -8.99
CA ALA A 111 2.63 -3.50 -9.81
C ALA A 111 3.49 -3.90 -11.02
N GLU A 112 4.16 -2.94 -11.66
CA GLU A 112 5.09 -3.21 -12.76
C GLU A 112 6.29 -4.04 -12.28
N LEU A 113 6.86 -3.71 -11.12
CA LEU A 113 7.94 -4.49 -10.51
C LEU A 113 7.51 -5.91 -10.15
N CYS A 114 6.30 -6.09 -9.61
CA CYS A 114 5.77 -7.43 -9.34
C CYS A 114 5.58 -8.23 -10.62
N LYS A 115 5.07 -7.62 -11.70
CA LYS A 115 4.93 -8.31 -13.00
C LYS A 115 6.27 -8.77 -13.55
N ALA A 116 7.31 -7.94 -13.43
CA ALA A 116 8.66 -8.27 -13.88
C ALA A 116 9.36 -9.31 -12.98
N GLY A 117 9.18 -9.22 -11.66
CA GLY A 117 9.85 -10.08 -10.69
C GLY A 117 9.17 -11.43 -10.42
N MET A 118 7.84 -11.54 -10.63
CA MET A 118 7.06 -12.76 -10.29
C MET A 118 6.76 -13.64 -11.50
N VAL A 119 7.75 -13.82 -12.39
CA VAL A 119 7.61 -14.59 -13.64
C VAL A 119 7.64 -16.12 -13.45
N GLY A 120 8.05 -16.60 -12.27
CA GLY A 120 8.20 -18.04 -11.98
C GLY A 120 6.90 -18.80 -11.65
N LEU A 121 5.73 -18.16 -11.73
CA LEU A 121 4.44 -18.79 -11.40
C LEU A 121 3.94 -19.68 -12.54
N LYS A 122 3.35 -20.85 -12.19
CA LYS A 122 2.73 -21.75 -13.17
C LYS A 122 1.61 -21.03 -13.92
N LYS A 123 1.67 -21.06 -15.26
CA LYS A 123 0.61 -20.50 -16.11
C LYS A 123 -0.73 -21.18 -15.81
N ARG A 124 -1.80 -20.37 -15.77
CA ARG A 124 -3.18 -20.87 -15.58
C ARG A 124 -3.50 -21.92 -16.62
N ASP A 125 -3.97 -23.08 -16.17
CA ASP A 125 -4.48 -24.10 -17.08
C ASP A 125 -5.78 -23.62 -17.73
N ARG A 126 -5.80 -23.57 -19.07
CA ARG A 126 -6.96 -23.18 -19.89
C ARG A 126 -7.59 -24.38 -20.61
N SER A 127 -7.10 -25.59 -20.36
CA SER A 127 -7.55 -26.83 -21.03
C SER A 127 -9.06 -27.07 -20.89
N ALA A 128 -9.64 -26.80 -19.71
CA ALA A 128 -11.08 -26.96 -19.45
C ALA A 128 -11.96 -26.04 -20.33
N LYS A 129 -11.47 -24.85 -20.72
CA LYS A 129 -12.24 -23.89 -21.54
C LYS A 129 -12.25 -24.28 -23.03
N LYS A 130 -11.30 -25.10 -23.47
CA LYS A 130 -11.22 -25.61 -24.86
C LYS A 130 -12.17 -26.79 -25.08
N LYS A 131 -12.43 -27.61 -24.05
CA LYS A 131 -13.32 -28.79 -24.13
C LYS A 131 -14.82 -28.43 -24.20
N GLY A 132 -15.22 -27.27 -23.67
CA GLY A 132 -16.61 -26.79 -23.73
C GLY A 132 -17.03 -26.19 -25.09
N LYS A 133 -16.10 -25.67 -25.89
CA LYS A 133 -16.42 -25.07 -27.21
C LYS A 133 -16.53 -26.09 -28.36
N ALA A 134 -16.01 -27.31 -28.18
CA ALA A 134 -16.08 -28.37 -29.19
C ALA A 134 -17.39 -29.18 -29.16
N LYS A 135 -18.17 -29.11 -28.07
CA LYS A 135 -19.43 -29.87 -27.92
C LYS A 135 -20.70 -29.13 -28.37
N GLY A 136 -20.57 -27.90 -28.89
CA GLY A 136 -21.72 -27.05 -29.30
C GLY A 136 -21.88 -26.82 -30.81
N LYS A 137 -21.09 -27.48 -31.66
CA LYS A 137 -21.20 -27.39 -33.13
C LYS A 137 -21.37 -28.77 -33.79
N VAL A 138 -22.35 -29.56 -33.35
CA VAL A 138 -22.92 -30.66 -34.15
C VAL A 138 -24.43 -30.72 -33.86
N ALA A 139 -25.19 -29.84 -34.50
CA ALA A 139 -26.65 -29.97 -34.67
C ALA A 139 -27.12 -28.92 -35.67
N LYS A 140 -27.26 -29.33 -36.94
CA LYS A 140 -28.33 -28.99 -37.90
C LYS A 140 -27.82 -29.27 -39.32
N GLY A 141 -28.27 -30.39 -39.87
CA GLY A 141 -28.14 -30.85 -41.26
C GLY A 141 -29.18 -31.93 -41.43
#